data_AF-A0A1M6EVT2-F1
#
_entry.id   AF-A0A1M6EVT2-F1
#
_cell.length_a   1.000
_cell.length_b   1.000
_cell.length_c   1.000
_cell.angle_alpha   90.00
_cell.angle_beta   90.00
_cell.angle_gamma   90.00
#
_symmetry.space_group_name_H-M   'P 1'
#
loop_
_entity.id
_entity.type
_entity.pdbx_description
1 polymer ?
#
loop_
_entity_poly.entity_id
_entity_poly.type
_entity_poly.pdbx_seq_one_letter_code
_entity_poly.pdbx_strand_id
1 'polypeptide(L)'
;MKLDFGDYRITTDERHFVIQQKRIIEEGKLTKKENVGKERWVDIAYCPSLKFSLKFLYTKTLLDNDDLMLIMKKLHVIENKIAEFLKVLKQESEYVDKKMCDCMKAREMRFEKLEGEMKSLKDMKDELQVHNLRFISIGDSKFYVESSLRKTLEDNLVSCINERLEQIQKEMEYHK
;
A
#
# COMPACT_ATOMS: atom_id res chain seq x y z
N MET A 1 -33.73 18.80 -49.66
CA MET A 1 -32.56 19.41 -48.97
C MET A 1 -31.45 18.38 -48.81
N LYS A 2 -30.18 18.79 -48.95
CA LYS A 2 -28.99 17.97 -48.68
C LYS A 2 -27.97 18.81 -47.91
N LEU A 3 -27.36 18.25 -46.87
CA LEU A 3 -26.31 18.86 -46.05
C LEU A 3 -25.16 17.85 -45.89
N ASP A 4 -23.93 18.25 -46.22
CA ASP A 4 -22.74 17.40 -46.16
C ASP A 4 -21.85 17.80 -44.96
N PHE A 5 -21.33 16.81 -44.24
CA PHE A 5 -20.53 16.94 -43.02
C PHE A 5 -19.33 15.98 -43.06
N GLY A 6 -18.51 16.08 -44.12
CA GLY A 6 -17.38 15.17 -44.33
C GLY A 6 -17.85 13.75 -44.65
N ASP A 7 -17.64 12.80 -43.74
CA ASP A 7 -18.03 11.39 -43.89
C ASP A 7 -19.53 11.14 -43.66
N TYR A 8 -20.28 12.19 -43.32
CA TYR A 8 -21.71 12.12 -43.07
C TYR A 8 -22.47 13.07 -43.98
N ARG A 9 -23.72 12.73 -44.26
CA ARG A 9 -24.67 13.55 -45.01
C ARG A 9 -26.05 13.45 -44.39
N ILE A 10 -26.79 14.56 -44.37
CA ILE A 10 -28.22 14.57 -44.12
C ILE A 10 -28.94 14.83 -45.44
N THR A 11 -29.83 13.93 -45.82
CA THR A 11 -30.83 14.16 -46.86
C THR A 11 -32.20 14.26 -46.20
N THR A 12 -33.17 14.86 -46.88
CA THR A 12 -34.57 14.86 -46.41
C THR A 12 -35.43 14.24 -47.49
N ASP A 13 -36.30 13.32 -47.06
CA ASP A 13 -37.44 12.86 -47.84
C ASP A 13 -38.71 13.61 -47.38
N GLU A 14 -39.88 13.21 -47.87
CA GLU A 14 -41.17 13.84 -47.55
C GLU A 14 -41.57 13.75 -46.07
N ARG A 15 -40.93 12.88 -45.26
CA ARG A 15 -41.35 12.56 -43.89
C ARG A 15 -40.24 12.64 -42.85
N HIS A 16 -38.98 12.50 -43.25
CA HIS A 16 -37.83 12.35 -42.36
C HIS A 16 -36.56 13.00 -42.91
N PHE A 17 -35.64 13.27 -41.98
CA PHE A 17 -34.24 13.56 -42.24
C PHE A 17 -33.46 12.25 -42.16
N VAL A 18 -32.90 11.81 -43.29
CA VAL A 18 -32.11 10.58 -43.38
C VAL A 18 -30.64 10.93 -43.24
N ILE A 19 -29.98 10.31 -42.25
CA ILE A 19 -28.55 10.44 -42.03
C ILE A 19 -27.86 9.32 -42.80
N GLN A 20 -26.88 9.67 -43.61
CA GLN A 20 -26.09 8.75 -44.42
C GLN A 20 -24.62 8.85 -44.00
N GLN A 21 -23.94 7.71 -43.95
CA GLN A 21 -22.49 7.62 -43.74
C GLN A 21 -21.81 7.18 -45.02
N LYS A 22 -20.67 7.79 -45.33
CA LYS A 22 -19.79 7.37 -46.41
C LYS A 22 -19.15 6.04 -46.01
N ARG A 23 -19.33 5.01 -46.83
CA ARG A 23 -18.70 3.70 -46.64
C ARG A 23 -18.09 3.21 -47.95
N ILE A 24 -16.99 2.47 -47.82
CA ILE A 24 -16.40 1.75 -48.94
C ILE A 24 -17.17 0.43 -49.12
N ILE A 25 -17.47 0.07 -50.36
CA ILE A 25 -18.10 -1.21 -50.66
C ILE A 25 -17.09 -2.34 -50.46
N GLU A 26 -17.38 -3.20 -49.49
CA GLU A 26 -16.62 -4.42 -49.22
C GLU A 26 -17.10 -5.58 -50.11
N GLU A 27 -16.22 -6.55 -50.34
CA GLU A 27 -16.54 -7.73 -51.13
C GLU A 27 -17.59 -8.59 -50.41
N GLY A 28 -18.66 -8.94 -51.12
CA GLY A 28 -19.79 -9.66 -50.57
C GLY A 28 -20.44 -10.57 -51.60
N LYS A 29 -21.26 -11.52 -51.15
CA LYS A 29 -21.87 -12.56 -52.02
C LYS A 29 -22.69 -11.99 -53.18
N LEU A 30 -23.30 -10.82 -53.00
CA LEU A 30 -24.14 -10.14 -54.01
C LEU A 30 -23.47 -8.88 -54.58
N THR A 31 -22.24 -8.59 -54.18
CA THR A 31 -21.51 -7.40 -54.60
C THR A 31 -20.81 -7.69 -55.93
N LYS A 32 -21.14 -6.94 -56.99
CA LYS A 32 -20.40 -7.04 -58.25
C LYS A 32 -18.95 -6.58 -58.04
N LYS A 33 -17.98 -7.36 -58.53
CA LYS A 33 -16.53 -7.07 -58.38
C LYS A 33 -16.14 -5.65 -58.83
N GLU A 34 -16.84 -5.12 -59.83
CA GLU A 34 -16.67 -3.75 -60.36
C GLU A 34 -17.03 -2.62 -59.38
N ASN A 35 -17.70 -2.94 -58.27
CA ASN A 35 -18.15 -1.95 -57.28
C ASN A 35 -17.37 -2.01 -55.97
N VAL A 36 -16.56 -3.05 -55.75
CA VAL A 36 -15.71 -3.16 -54.57
C VAL A 36 -14.68 -2.03 -54.57
N GLY A 37 -14.48 -1.38 -53.42
CA GLY A 37 -13.58 -0.24 -53.29
C GLY A 37 -14.17 1.11 -53.69
N LYS A 38 -15.40 1.16 -54.25
CA LYS A 38 -16.09 2.43 -54.52
C LYS A 38 -16.79 2.94 -53.26
N GLU A 39 -16.85 4.26 -53.12
CA GLU A 39 -17.59 4.92 -52.06
C GLU A 39 -19.10 4.88 -52.33
N ARG A 40 -19.88 4.59 -51.29
CA ARG A 40 -21.34 4.73 -51.30
C ARG A 40 -21.84 5.39 -50.03
N TRP A 41 -22.97 6.05 -50.15
CA TRP A 41 -23.73 6.56 -49.02
C TRP A 41 -24.66 5.46 -48.51
N VAL A 42 -24.60 5.17 -47.22
CA VAL A 42 -25.45 4.17 -46.56
C VAL A 42 -26.28 4.87 -45.50
N ASP A 43 -27.59 4.64 -45.51
CA ASP A 43 -28.49 5.18 -44.50
C ASP A 43 -28.19 4.54 -43.14
N ILE A 44 -27.96 5.38 -42.12
CA ILE A 44 -27.64 4.95 -40.76
C ILE A 44 -28.71 5.33 -39.74
N ALA A 45 -29.54 6.34 -40.03
CA ALA A 45 -30.62 6.74 -39.15
C ALA A 45 -31.69 7.55 -39.89
N TYR A 46 -32.92 7.45 -39.42
CA TYR A 46 -34.06 8.27 -39.83
C TYR A 46 -34.48 9.15 -38.65
N CYS A 47 -34.55 10.46 -38.85
CA CYS A 47 -34.84 11.43 -37.80
C CYS A 47 -36.09 12.25 -38.14
N PRO A 48 -36.96 12.52 -37.15
CA PRO A 48 -38.19 13.28 -37.38
C PRO A 48 -37.96 14.79 -37.57
N SER A 49 -36.78 15.32 -37.20
CA SER A 49 -36.44 16.73 -37.41
C SER A 49 -34.95 16.96 -37.64
N LEU A 50 -34.62 18.11 -38.23
CA LEU A 50 -33.24 18.55 -38.44
C LEU A 50 -32.47 18.65 -37.10
N LYS A 51 -33.14 19.10 -36.03
CA LYS A 51 -32.53 19.21 -34.70
C LYS A 51 -32.07 17.84 -34.17
N PHE A 52 -32.90 16.81 -34.34
CA PHE A 52 -32.54 15.46 -33.92
C PHE A 52 -31.43 14.86 -34.78
N SER A 53 -31.45 15.09 -36.09
CA SER A 53 -30.39 14.58 -36.97
C SER A 53 -29.04 15.22 -36.68
N LEU A 54 -28.98 16.53 -36.43
CA LEU A 54 -27.75 17.21 -36.02
C LEU A 54 -27.24 16.71 -34.65
N LYS A 55 -28.13 16.48 -33.69
CA LYS A 55 -27.75 15.92 -32.38
C LYS A 55 -27.18 14.50 -32.50
N PHE A 56 -27.78 13.67 -33.35
CA PHE A 56 -27.27 12.33 -33.63
C PHE A 56 -25.86 12.39 -34.25
N LEU A 57 -25.69 13.24 -35.26
CA LEU A 57 -24.42 13.44 -35.96
C LEU A 57 -23.31 13.85 -34.99
N TYR A 58 -23.60 14.83 -34.13
CA TYR A 58 -22.68 15.26 -33.07
C TYR A 58 -22.20 14.09 -32.20
N THR A 59 -23.12 13.28 -31.68
CA THR A 59 -22.75 12.13 -30.82
C THR A 59 -21.98 11.07 -31.62
N LYS A 60 -22.39 10.81 -32.86
CA LYS A 60 -21.79 9.78 -33.69
C LYS A 60 -20.36 10.13 -34.10
N THR A 61 -20.10 11.40 -34.47
CA THR A 61 -18.75 11.87 -34.80
C THR A 61 -17.79 11.76 -33.61
N LEU A 62 -18.27 12.00 -32.38
CA LEU A 62 -17.46 11.80 -31.18
C LEU A 62 -17.14 10.31 -30.93
N LEU A 63 -18.11 9.42 -31.13
CA LEU A 63 -17.94 7.99 -30.92
C LEU A 63 -17.05 7.33 -31.98
N ASP A 64 -17.12 7.80 -33.21
CA ASP A 64 -16.32 7.28 -34.33
C ASP A 64 -14.92 7.92 -34.39
N ASN A 65 -14.57 8.77 -33.42
CA ASN A 65 -13.24 9.34 -33.32
C ASN A 65 -12.28 8.30 -32.69
N ASP A 66 -11.48 7.67 -33.54
CA ASP A 66 -10.49 6.67 -33.15
C ASP A 66 -9.45 7.21 -32.15
N ASP A 67 -9.12 8.51 -32.22
CA ASP A 67 -8.16 9.13 -31.30
C ASP A 67 -8.71 9.18 -29.88
N LEU A 68 -9.99 9.53 -29.69
CA LEU A 68 -10.66 9.48 -28.39
C LEU A 68 -10.68 8.06 -27.84
N MET A 69 -10.98 7.07 -28.68
CA MET A 69 -10.94 5.66 -28.29
C MET A 69 -9.53 5.21 -27.88
N LEU A 70 -8.50 5.66 -28.59
CA LEU A 70 -7.10 5.40 -28.26
C LEU A 70 -6.70 6.04 -26.92
N ILE A 71 -7.13 7.30 -26.69
CA ILE A 71 -6.90 8.01 -25.43
C ILE A 71 -7.57 7.26 -24.27
N MET A 72 -8.83 6.85 -24.41
CA MET A 72 -9.53 6.07 -23.39
C MET A 72 -8.80 4.77 -23.04
N LYS A 73 -8.32 4.02 -24.05
CA LYS A 73 -7.51 2.81 -23.82
C LYS A 73 -6.24 3.10 -23.03
N LYS A 74 -5.52 4.17 -23.37
CA LYS A 74 -4.30 4.57 -22.66
C LYS A 74 -4.59 4.98 -21.21
N LEU A 75 -5.67 5.73 -20.97
CA LEU A 75 -6.10 6.11 -19.63
C LEU A 75 -6.43 4.88 -18.79
N HIS A 76 -7.15 3.91 -19.35
CA HIS A 76 -7.48 2.68 -18.64
C HIS A 76 -6.23 1.88 -18.24
N VAL A 77 -5.21 1.82 -19.10
CA VAL A 77 -3.91 1.20 -18.76
C VAL A 77 -3.25 1.93 -17.59
N ILE A 78 -3.31 3.26 -17.55
CA ILE A 78 -2.75 4.07 -16.46
C ILE A 78 -3.50 3.80 -15.15
N GLU A 79 -4.84 3.78 -15.18
CA GLU A 79 -5.67 3.44 -14.02
C GLU A 79 -5.31 2.08 -13.43
N ASN A 80 -5.17 1.07 -14.28
CA ASN A 80 -4.79 -0.28 -13.84
C ASN A 80 -3.39 -0.28 -13.19
N LYS A 81 -2.41 0.42 -13.78
CA LYS A 81 -1.07 0.54 -13.20
C LYS A 81 -1.08 1.28 -11.87
N ILE A 82 -1.88 2.34 -11.73
CA ILE A 82 -2.03 3.05 -10.45
C ILE A 82 -2.57 2.09 -9.38
N ALA A 83 -3.59 1.30 -9.70
CA ALA A 83 -4.16 0.33 -8.78
C ALA A 83 -3.14 -0.74 -8.36
N GLU A 84 -2.33 -1.25 -9.29
CA GLU A 84 -1.24 -2.18 -9.00
C GLU A 84 -0.19 -1.56 -8.06
N PHE A 85 0.26 -0.34 -8.35
CA PHE A 85 1.23 0.36 -7.50
C PHE A 85 0.70 0.62 -6.08
N LEU A 86 -0.56 1.05 -5.95
CA LEU A 86 -1.19 1.26 -4.65
C LEU A 86 -1.25 -0.03 -3.82
N LYS A 87 -1.48 -1.18 -4.47
CA LYS A 87 -1.48 -2.48 -3.79
C LYS A 87 -0.10 -2.83 -3.24
N VAL A 88 0.97 -2.61 -4.02
CA VAL A 88 2.35 -2.86 -3.58
C VAL A 88 2.72 -1.94 -2.41
N LEU A 89 2.45 -0.64 -2.51
CA LEU A 89 2.73 0.32 -1.45
C LEU A 89 2.04 -0.05 -0.14
N LYS A 90 0.78 -0.53 -0.21
CA LYS A 90 0.05 -0.99 0.98
C LYS A 90 0.73 -2.19 1.64
N GLN A 91 1.18 -3.17 0.85
CA GLN A 91 1.88 -4.35 1.36
C GLN A 91 3.23 -4.00 2.00
N GLU A 92 3.98 -3.09 1.39
CA GLU A 92 5.24 -2.61 1.96
C GLU A 92 5.04 -1.86 3.28
N SER A 93 4.02 -1.00 3.35
CA SER A 93 3.65 -0.30 4.59
C SER A 93 3.32 -1.31 5.69
N GLU A 94 2.46 -2.30 5.41
CA GLU A 94 2.06 -3.33 6.37
C GLU A 94 3.27 -4.16 6.85
N TYR A 95 4.22 -4.44 5.96
CA TYR A 95 5.46 -5.14 6.32
C TYR A 95 6.34 -4.31 7.25
N VAL A 96 6.53 -3.02 6.96
CA VAL A 96 7.31 -2.09 7.79
C VAL A 96 6.66 -1.94 9.17
N ASP A 97 5.34 -1.74 9.21
CA ASP A 97 4.57 -1.62 10.46
C ASP A 97 4.71 -2.87 11.32
N LYS A 98 4.61 -4.06 10.71
CA LYS A 98 4.80 -5.33 11.42
C LYS A 98 6.21 -5.44 11.98
N LYS A 99 7.24 -5.16 11.17
CA LYS A 99 8.64 -5.24 11.61
C LYS A 99 8.94 -4.27 12.75
N MET A 100 8.36 -3.07 12.69
CA MET A 100 8.49 -2.06 13.74
C MET A 100 7.75 -2.47 15.02
N CYS A 101 6.54 -3.05 14.90
CA CYS A 101 5.82 -3.60 16.03
C CYS A 101 6.61 -4.72 16.72
N ASP A 102 7.19 -5.64 15.95
CA ASP A 102 8.01 -6.74 16.47
C ASP A 102 9.28 -6.20 17.17
N CYS A 103 9.92 -5.15 16.64
CA CYS A 103 11.09 -4.56 17.30
C CYS A 103 10.72 -3.81 18.58
N MET A 104 9.57 -3.13 18.62
CA MET A 104 9.07 -2.46 19.82
C MET A 104 8.73 -3.47 20.91
N LYS A 105 8.03 -4.57 20.58
CA LYS A 105 7.75 -5.65 21.53
C LYS A 105 9.00 -6.30 22.10
N ALA A 106 10.01 -6.54 21.25
CA ALA A 106 11.28 -7.10 21.70
C ALA A 106 12.02 -6.14 22.65
N ARG A 107 11.95 -4.83 22.39
CA ARG A 107 12.49 -3.79 23.25
C ARG A 107 11.73 -3.72 24.59
N GLU A 108 10.41 -3.75 24.57
CA GLU A 108 9.55 -3.77 25.77
C GLU A 108 9.87 -4.97 26.67
N MET A 109 9.92 -6.20 26.11
CA MET A 109 10.28 -7.39 26.89
C MET A 109 11.68 -7.30 27.51
N ARG A 110 12.64 -6.65 26.83
CA ARG A 110 13.98 -6.44 27.38
C ARG A 110 13.95 -5.44 28.53
N PHE A 111 13.17 -4.37 28.40
CA PHE A 111 12.96 -3.41 29.47
C PHE A 111 12.36 -4.05 30.71
N GLU A 112 11.29 -4.82 30.58
CA GLU A 112 10.65 -5.51 31.70
C GLU A 112 11.63 -6.43 32.44
N LYS A 113 12.49 -7.15 31.70
CA LYS A 113 13.54 -7.99 32.29
C LYS A 113 14.57 -7.17 33.07
N LEU A 114 15.04 -6.06 32.49
CA LEU A 114 16.01 -5.17 33.13
C LEU A 114 15.42 -4.50 34.38
N GLU A 115 14.16 -4.08 34.34
CA GLU A 115 13.45 -3.54 35.51
C GLU A 115 13.29 -4.59 36.62
N GLY A 116 12.94 -5.82 36.25
CA GLY A 116 12.89 -6.95 37.18
C GLY A 116 14.23 -7.24 37.84
N GLU A 117 15.31 -7.30 37.04
CA GLU A 117 16.68 -7.49 37.53
C GLU A 117 17.10 -6.34 38.46
N MET A 118 16.83 -5.09 38.07
CA MET A 118 17.16 -3.91 38.86
C MET A 118 16.45 -3.94 40.22
N LYS A 119 15.19 -4.36 40.24
CA LYS A 119 14.42 -4.49 41.47
C LYS A 119 15.03 -5.55 42.39
N SER A 120 15.29 -6.76 41.89
CA SER A 120 15.91 -7.83 42.68
C SER A 120 17.29 -7.48 43.21
N LEU A 121 18.10 -6.74 42.43
CA LEU A 121 19.41 -6.25 42.87
C LEU A 121 19.32 -5.20 43.98
N LYS A 122 18.32 -4.31 43.93
CA LYS A 122 18.06 -3.36 45.02
C LYS A 122 17.62 -4.08 46.29
N ASP A 123 16.69 -5.04 46.16
CA ASP A 123 16.22 -5.83 47.29
C ASP A 123 17.39 -6.60 47.94
N MET A 124 18.26 -7.25 47.14
CA MET A 124 19.46 -7.93 47.62
C MET A 124 20.45 -6.98 48.31
N LYS A 125 20.65 -5.77 47.77
CA LYS A 125 21.51 -4.76 48.38
C LYS A 125 20.98 -4.33 49.74
N ASP A 126 19.68 -4.08 49.84
CA ASP A 126 19.03 -3.67 51.09
C ASP A 126 19.12 -4.79 52.14
N GLU A 127 18.91 -6.06 51.74
CA GLU A 127 19.08 -7.21 52.62
C GLU A 127 20.52 -7.36 53.15
N LEU A 128 21.53 -7.18 52.30
CA LEU A 128 22.95 -7.23 52.69
C LEU A 128 23.32 -6.09 53.65
N GLN A 129 22.70 -4.93 53.53
CA GLN A 129 22.93 -3.81 54.44
C GLN A 129 22.24 -3.99 55.80
N VAL A 130 21.15 -4.75 55.85
CA VAL A 130 20.37 -5.02 57.08
C VAL A 130 20.89 -6.26 57.83
N HIS A 131 21.40 -7.26 57.12
CA HIS A 131 21.79 -8.56 57.69
C HIS A 131 23.29 -8.79 57.65
N ASN A 132 23.91 -9.01 58.82
CA ASN A 132 25.29 -9.48 58.93
C ASN A 132 25.45 -10.86 58.25
N LEU A 133 26.26 -10.95 57.21
CA LEU A 133 26.58 -12.22 56.52
C LEU A 133 27.22 -13.24 57.48
N ARG A 134 26.46 -14.25 57.91
CA ARG A 134 27.00 -15.36 58.73
C ARG A 134 27.31 -16.62 57.93
N PHE A 135 26.55 -16.87 56.87
CA PHE A 135 26.66 -18.06 56.04
C PHE A 135 26.43 -17.71 54.57
N ILE A 136 27.13 -18.39 53.67
CA ILE A 136 26.92 -18.32 52.22
C ILE A 136 26.52 -19.70 51.72
N SER A 137 25.53 -19.75 50.83
CA SER A 137 25.12 -20.99 50.19
C SER A 137 25.62 -21.00 48.74
N ILE A 138 26.32 -22.07 48.34
CA ILE A 138 26.76 -22.29 46.95
C ILE A 138 26.27 -23.69 46.56
N GLY A 139 25.27 -23.76 45.67
CA GLY A 139 24.53 -25.00 45.41
C GLY A 139 23.85 -25.52 46.68
N ASP A 140 24.00 -26.81 46.97
CA ASP A 140 23.44 -27.44 48.17
C ASP A 140 24.32 -27.27 49.43
N SER A 141 25.47 -26.60 49.32
CA SER A 141 26.44 -26.46 50.41
C SER A 141 26.35 -25.10 51.10
N LYS A 142 26.42 -25.10 52.43
CA LYS A 142 26.47 -23.88 53.28
C LYS A 142 27.84 -23.72 53.93
N PHE A 143 28.45 -22.56 53.75
CA PHE A 143 29.76 -22.20 54.29
C PHE A 143 29.60 -21.09 55.32
N TYR A 144 30.32 -21.19 56.44
CA TYR A 144 30.38 -20.13 57.43
C TYR A 144 31.35 -19.04 56.98
N VAL A 145 30.97 -17.77 57.18
CA VAL A 145 31.84 -16.63 56.89
C VAL A 145 32.53 -16.19 58.18
N GLU A 146 33.86 -16.28 58.19
CA GLU A 146 34.69 -15.80 59.29
C GLU A 146 34.48 -14.30 59.55
N SER A 147 34.39 -13.92 60.82
CA SER A 147 34.09 -12.55 61.25
C SER A 147 35.05 -11.49 60.68
N SER A 148 36.33 -11.85 60.47
CA SER A 148 37.37 -11.01 59.89
C SER A 148 37.13 -10.70 58.40
N LEU A 149 36.47 -11.60 57.67
CA LEU A 149 36.25 -11.50 56.23
C LEU A 149 34.86 -10.95 55.86
N ARG A 150 33.92 -10.93 56.81
CA ARG A 150 32.52 -10.51 56.58
C ARG A 150 32.40 -9.16 55.92
N LYS A 151 33.03 -8.15 56.52
CA LYS A 151 32.94 -6.76 56.03
C LYS A 151 33.51 -6.62 54.63
N THR A 152 34.70 -7.19 54.40
CA THR A 152 35.33 -7.20 53.07
C THR A 152 34.46 -7.89 52.02
N LEU A 153 33.78 -8.97 52.41
CA LEU A 153 32.88 -9.70 51.51
C LEU A 153 31.58 -8.95 51.23
N GLU A 154 30.98 -8.33 52.24
CA GLU A 154 29.83 -7.41 52.11
C GLU A 154 30.17 -6.26 51.17
N ASP A 155 31.30 -5.57 51.41
CA ASP A 155 31.75 -4.44 50.59
C ASP A 155 31.95 -4.84 49.12
N ASN A 156 32.55 -6.02 48.89
CA ASN A 156 32.74 -6.56 47.54
C ASN A 156 31.41 -6.89 46.84
N LEU A 157 30.47 -7.54 47.54
CA LEU A 157 29.15 -7.87 46.99
C LEU A 157 28.35 -6.61 46.67
N VAL A 158 28.37 -5.63 47.56
CA VAL A 158 27.71 -4.33 47.33
C VAL A 158 28.34 -3.60 46.15
N SER A 159 29.67 -3.63 46.01
CA SER A 159 30.37 -3.08 44.84
C SER A 159 29.89 -3.73 43.54
N CYS A 160 29.88 -5.07 43.48
CA CYS A 160 29.41 -5.81 42.31
C CYS A 160 27.94 -5.48 41.95
N ILE A 161 27.06 -5.38 42.96
CA ILE A 161 25.66 -5.01 42.76
C ILE A 161 25.56 -3.59 42.19
N ASN A 162 26.31 -2.63 42.72
CA ASN A 162 26.29 -1.24 42.24
C ASN A 162 26.79 -1.15 40.79
N GLU A 163 27.89 -1.85 40.45
CA GLU A 163 28.40 -1.91 39.08
C GLU A 163 27.35 -2.44 38.10
N ARG A 164 26.63 -3.50 38.49
CA ARG A 164 25.56 -4.05 37.64
C ARG A 164 24.36 -3.11 37.52
N LEU A 165 23.96 -2.45 38.61
CA LEU A 165 22.89 -1.45 38.58
C LEU A 165 23.22 -0.29 37.63
N GLU A 166 24.47 0.20 37.65
CA GLU A 166 24.92 1.24 36.71
C GLU A 166 24.89 0.75 35.25
N GLN A 167 25.29 -0.49 34.98
CA GLN A 167 25.21 -1.08 33.65
C GLN A 167 23.76 -1.16 33.16
N ILE A 168 22.85 -1.67 33.99
CA ILE A 168 21.41 -1.75 33.67
C ILE A 168 20.87 -0.35 33.37
N GLN A 169 21.25 0.65 34.16
CA GLN A 169 20.79 2.02 33.99
C GLN A 169 21.26 2.63 32.66
N LYS A 170 22.51 2.36 32.24
CA LYS A 170 23.02 2.72 30.91
C LYS A 170 22.29 1.97 29.79
N GLU A 171 22.00 0.68 29.96
CA GLU A 171 21.23 -0.11 29.00
C GLU A 171 19.81 0.45 28.82
N MET A 172 19.17 0.88 29.91
CA MET A 172 17.84 1.50 29.86
C MET A 172 17.85 2.88 29.20
N GLU A 173 18.88 3.70 29.42
CA GLU A 173 19.02 5.02 28.77
C GLU A 173 19.31 4.89 27.28
N TYR A 174 20.16 3.95 26.87
CA TYR A 174 20.44 3.68 25.46
C TYR A 174 19.18 3.25 24.68
N HIS A 175 18.24 2.63 25.38
CA HIS A 175 16.98 2.18 24.83
C HIS A 175 15.80 3.10 25.17
N LYS A 176 15.98 4.36 25.60
CA LYS A 176 14.90 5.37 25.68
C LYS A 176 14.84 6.18 24.39
#